data_AF-A0A1V6NED4-F1
#
_entry.id   AF-A0A1V6NED4-F1
#
_cell.length_a   1.000
_cell.length_b   1.000
_cell.length_c   1.000
_cell.angle_alpha   90.00
_cell.angle_beta   90.00
_cell.angle_gamma   90.00
#
_symmetry.space_group_name_H-M   'P 1'
#
loop_
_entity.id
_entity.type
_entity.pdbx_description
1 polymer ?
#
loop_
_entity_poly.entity_id
_entity_poly.type
_entity_poly.pdbx_seq_one_letter_code
_entity_poly.pdbx_strand_id
1 'polypeptide(L)'
;MSSDPIELESWEEIYKEECLSFKASLETQAQILRIDPEGQGVDRIKDVRKKLISLSHQAERIKEAAFEMVEETPDSVYVRNATPEWLSSRFGDPQLEQVCISMEYSLDRLAFELRSDPSIDLMVAAHLEQMTDDIEMDFL
;
A
#
# COMPACT_ATOMS: atom_id res chain seq x y z
N MET A 1 -14.20 -29.18 -25.94
CA MET A 1 -13.51 -28.66 -24.75
C MET A 1 -13.63 -27.16 -24.83
N SER A 2 -14.41 -26.54 -23.93
CA SER A 2 -14.50 -25.09 -23.84
C SER A 2 -13.16 -24.62 -23.31
N SER A 3 -12.40 -23.91 -24.13
CA SER A 3 -11.31 -23.09 -23.64
C SER A 3 -11.99 -21.83 -23.12
N ASP A 4 -12.30 -21.81 -21.82
CA ASP A 4 -12.67 -20.56 -21.18
C ASP A 4 -11.49 -19.60 -21.41
N PRO A 5 -11.71 -18.42 -22.02
CA PRO A 5 -10.63 -17.45 -22.12
C PRO A 5 -10.22 -17.13 -20.68
N ILE A 6 -8.95 -17.29 -20.37
CA ILE A 6 -8.37 -16.68 -19.18
C ILE A 6 -8.58 -15.19 -19.42
N GLU A 7 -9.60 -14.61 -18.80
CA GLU A 7 -9.74 -13.16 -18.72
C GLU A 7 -8.46 -12.69 -18.04
N LEU A 8 -7.56 -12.09 -18.83
CA LEU A 8 -6.43 -11.37 -18.30
C LEU A 8 -7.04 -10.19 -17.53
N GLU A 9 -6.87 -10.19 -16.22
CA GLU A 9 -7.24 -9.03 -15.39
C GLU A 9 -6.57 -7.79 -15.98
N SER A 10 -7.37 -6.74 -16.16
CA SER A 10 -6.88 -5.46 -16.65
C SER A 10 -5.94 -4.82 -15.63
N TRP A 11 -4.99 -3.99 -16.07
CA TRP A 11 -4.14 -3.27 -15.13
C TRP A 11 -4.92 -2.33 -14.20
N GLU A 12 -6.10 -1.86 -14.61
CA GLU A 12 -7.03 -1.12 -13.76
C GLU A 12 -7.55 -1.97 -12.59
N GLU A 13 -7.96 -3.22 -12.85
CA GLU A 13 -8.40 -4.16 -11.81
C GLU A 13 -7.26 -4.53 -10.86
N ILE A 14 -6.08 -4.80 -11.41
CA ILE A 14 -4.87 -5.11 -10.64
C ILE A 14 -4.50 -3.92 -9.75
N TYR A 15 -4.43 -2.70 -10.29
CA TYR A 15 -4.13 -1.49 -9.52
C TYR A 15 -5.11 -1.31 -8.36
N LYS A 16 -6.41 -1.48 -8.62
CA LYS A 16 -7.46 -1.38 -7.61
C LYS A 16 -7.30 -2.45 -6.52
N GLU A 17 -7.05 -3.70 -6.90
CA GLU A 17 -6.87 -4.80 -5.94
C GLU A 17 -5.63 -4.60 -5.07
N GLU A 18 -4.53 -4.15 -5.66
CA GLU A 18 -3.31 -3.83 -4.92
C GLU A 18 -3.57 -2.71 -3.89
N CYS A 19 -4.24 -1.62 -4.28
CA CYS A 19 -4.57 -0.54 -3.35
C CYS A 19 -5.51 -0.99 -2.22
N LEU A 20 -6.57 -1.74 -2.52
CA LEU A 20 -7.52 -2.22 -1.52
C LEU A 20 -6.89 -3.23 -0.55
N SER A 21 -6.10 -4.17 -1.06
CA SER A 21 -5.45 -5.19 -0.23
C SER A 21 -4.32 -4.60 0.63
N PHE A 22 -3.62 -3.59 0.11
CA PHE A 22 -2.64 -2.82 0.85
C PHE A 22 -3.30 -2.05 2.00
N LYS A 23 -4.36 -1.29 1.71
CA LYS A 23 -5.16 -0.56 2.71
C LYS A 23 -5.66 -1.49 3.83
N ALA A 24 -6.33 -2.58 3.47
CA ALA A 24 -6.85 -3.54 4.45
C ALA A 24 -5.74 -4.17 5.32
N SER A 25 -4.57 -4.40 4.71
CA SER A 25 -3.41 -4.91 5.45
C SER A 25 -2.86 -3.88 6.44
N LEU A 26 -2.77 -2.59 6.07
CA LEU A 26 -2.36 -1.51 6.97
C LEU A 26 -3.31 -1.43 8.18
N GLU A 27 -4.62 -1.40 7.94
CA GLU A 27 -5.65 -1.36 8.98
C GLU A 27 -5.53 -2.55 9.93
N THR A 28 -5.35 -3.76 9.38
CA THR A 28 -5.18 -4.99 10.17
C THR A 28 -3.95 -4.90 11.07
N GLN A 29 -2.81 -4.44 10.54
CA GLN A 29 -1.58 -4.33 11.33
C GLN A 29 -1.70 -3.25 12.41
N ALA A 30 -2.32 -2.11 12.10
CA ALA A 30 -2.59 -1.07 13.09
C ALA A 30 -3.46 -1.59 14.24
N GLN A 31 -4.50 -2.35 13.92
CA GLN A 31 -5.38 -2.97 14.91
C GLN A 31 -4.63 -3.98 15.78
N ILE A 32 -3.79 -4.85 15.18
CA ILE A 32 -2.97 -5.82 15.93
C ILE A 32 -2.06 -5.11 16.93
N LEU A 33 -1.42 -4.01 16.52
CA LEU A 33 -0.53 -3.24 17.38
C LEU A 33 -1.27 -2.52 18.52
N ARG A 34 -2.50 -2.04 18.28
CA ARG A 34 -3.28 -1.31 19.29
C ARG A 34 -3.84 -2.21 20.38
N ILE A 35 -4.44 -3.33 20.00
CA ILE A 35 -5.29 -4.10 20.93
C ILE A 35 -4.88 -5.57 21.09
N ASP A 36 -3.93 -6.07 20.29
CA ASP A 36 -3.53 -7.49 20.29
C ASP A 36 -4.73 -8.44 20.35
N PRO A 37 -5.60 -8.43 19.32
CA PRO A 37 -6.90 -9.08 19.39
C PRO A 37 -6.82 -10.59 19.60
N GLU A 38 -5.71 -11.21 19.18
CA GLU A 38 -5.45 -12.64 19.31
C GLU A 38 -4.66 -13.00 20.59
N GLY A 39 -4.25 -12.01 21.39
CA GLY A 39 -3.51 -12.22 22.63
C GLY A 39 -2.13 -12.87 22.42
N GLN A 40 -1.50 -12.60 21.28
CA GLN A 40 -0.23 -13.20 20.87
C GLN A 40 0.97 -12.61 21.66
N GLY A 41 0.78 -11.50 22.37
CA GLY A 41 1.82 -10.86 23.14
C GLY A 41 2.97 -10.40 22.24
N VAL A 42 4.20 -10.72 22.65
CA VAL A 42 5.41 -10.29 21.92
C VAL A 42 5.56 -10.95 20.55
N ASP A 43 4.96 -12.13 20.34
CA ASP A 43 5.11 -12.84 19.06
C ASP A 43 4.40 -12.12 17.91
N ARG A 44 3.33 -11.35 18.19
CA ARG A 44 2.66 -10.49 17.20
C ARG A 44 3.62 -9.53 16.51
N ILE A 45 4.64 -9.04 17.23
CA ILE A 45 5.60 -8.05 16.72
C ILE A 45 6.43 -8.64 15.58
N LYS A 46 6.75 -9.94 15.64
CA LYS A 46 7.49 -10.61 14.56
C LYS A 46 6.65 -10.70 13.30
N ASP A 47 5.36 -10.99 13.45
CA ASP A 47 4.46 -11.16 12.32
C ASP A 47 4.06 -9.81 11.71
N VAL A 48 3.80 -8.80 12.55
CA VAL A 48 3.63 -7.42 12.08
C VAL A 48 4.86 -6.94 11.33
N ARG A 49 6.08 -7.15 11.87
CA ARG A 49 7.31 -6.76 11.18
C ARG A 49 7.43 -7.39 9.80
N LYS A 50 7.18 -8.71 9.68
CA LYS A 50 7.19 -9.39 8.37
C LYS A 50 6.15 -8.80 7.43
N LYS A 51 4.97 -8.48 7.94
CA LYS A 51 3.90 -7.91 7.13
C LYS A 51 4.23 -6.48 6.68
N LEU A 52 4.88 -5.66 7.50
CA LEU A 52 5.36 -4.34 7.09
C LEU A 52 6.40 -4.43 5.95
N ILE A 53 7.34 -5.38 6.02
CA ILE A 53 8.29 -5.63 4.91
C ILE A 53 7.58 -6.14 3.66
N SER A 54 6.54 -6.96 3.82
CA SER A 54 5.71 -7.37 2.68
C SER A 54 4.95 -6.19 2.06
N LEU A 55 4.52 -5.23 2.88
CA LEU A 55 3.81 -4.04 2.43
C LEU A 55 4.77 -3.07 1.73
N SER A 56 6.02 -2.93 2.18
CA SER A 56 6.99 -2.07 1.48
C SER A 56 7.18 -2.52 0.03
N HIS A 57 7.33 -3.81 -0.21
CA HIS A 57 7.35 -4.36 -1.58
C HIS A 57 6.02 -4.20 -2.33
N GLN A 58 4.89 -4.19 -1.63
CA GLN A 58 3.58 -3.99 -2.27
C GLN A 58 3.40 -2.54 -2.75
N ALA A 59 4.02 -1.55 -2.08
CA ALA A 59 4.01 -0.17 -2.55
C ALA A 59 4.67 -0.03 -3.95
N GLU A 60 5.72 -0.80 -4.21
CA GLU A 60 6.34 -0.88 -5.55
C GLU A 60 5.39 -1.50 -6.58
N ARG A 61 4.66 -2.56 -6.20
CA ARG A 61 3.67 -3.20 -7.08
C ARG A 61 2.49 -2.26 -7.41
N ILE A 62 2.07 -1.43 -6.46
CA ILE A 62 1.05 -0.39 -6.68
C ILE A 62 1.55 0.62 -7.73
N LYS A 63 2.82 1.07 -7.62
CA LYS A 63 3.44 1.97 -8.60
C LYS A 63 3.46 1.35 -10.00
N GLU A 64 3.94 0.10 -10.11
CA GLU A 64 3.99 -0.63 -11.38
C GLU A 64 2.60 -0.75 -12.00
N ALA A 65 1.61 -1.24 -11.24
CA ALA A 65 0.24 -1.40 -11.72
C ALA A 65 -0.39 -0.07 -12.15
N ALA A 66 -0.09 1.03 -11.46
CA ALA A 66 -0.60 2.34 -11.83
C ALA A 66 -0.02 2.85 -13.15
N PHE A 67 1.28 2.67 -13.40
CA PHE A 67 1.90 3.07 -14.65
C PHE A 67 1.41 2.23 -15.82
N GLU A 68 1.29 0.92 -15.64
CA GLU A 68 0.74 0.02 -16.64
C GLU A 68 -0.75 0.33 -16.92
N MET A 69 -1.55 0.64 -15.88
CA MET A 69 -2.94 1.09 -16.04
C MET A 69 -3.03 2.37 -16.88
N VAL A 70 -2.13 3.34 -16.65
CA VAL A 70 -2.10 4.59 -17.42
C VAL A 70 -1.74 4.34 -18.89
N GLU A 71 -0.82 3.41 -19.15
CA GLU A 71 -0.39 3.07 -20.51
C GLU A 71 -1.47 2.27 -21.26
N GLU A 72 -2.13 1.31 -20.61
CA GLU A 72 -3.18 0.48 -21.20
C GLU A 72 -4.52 1.24 -21.33
N THR A 73 -4.89 1.99 -20.30
CA THR A 73 -6.21 2.60 -20.13
C THR A 73 -6.12 4.07 -19.71
N PRO A 74 -5.56 4.96 -20.53
CA PRO A 74 -5.38 6.39 -20.21
C PRO A 74 -6.71 7.14 -19.98
N ASP A 75 -7.82 6.55 -20.41
CA ASP A 75 -9.17 7.07 -20.25
C ASP A 75 -9.91 6.52 -19.01
N SER A 76 -9.27 5.70 -18.18
CA SER A 76 -9.90 5.13 -16.99
C SER A 76 -10.34 6.21 -16.01
N VAL A 77 -11.32 5.88 -15.17
CA VAL A 77 -11.82 6.81 -14.15
C VAL A 77 -10.71 7.18 -13.17
N TYR A 78 -9.82 6.24 -12.85
CA TYR A 78 -8.66 6.47 -12.00
C TYR A 78 -7.69 7.48 -12.62
N VAL A 79 -7.33 7.33 -13.89
CA VAL A 79 -6.42 8.27 -14.58
C VAL A 79 -7.06 9.66 -14.72
N ARG A 80 -8.36 9.73 -14.98
CA ARG A 80 -9.08 11.01 -15.11
C ARG A 80 -9.26 11.75 -13.78
N ASN A 81 -9.38 11.00 -12.69
CA ASN A 81 -9.53 11.55 -11.34
C ASN A 81 -8.19 11.78 -10.64
N ALA A 82 -7.10 11.18 -11.14
CA ALA A 82 -5.77 11.42 -10.63
C ALA A 82 -5.43 12.91 -10.68
N THR A 83 -4.70 13.40 -9.67
CA THR A 83 -4.22 14.78 -9.68
C THR A 83 -3.28 14.99 -10.88
N PRO A 84 -3.32 16.15 -11.57
CA PRO A 84 -2.50 16.40 -12.76
C PRO A 84 -0.99 16.14 -12.56
N GLU A 85 -0.52 16.29 -11.32
CA GLU A 85 0.87 16.11 -10.90
C GLU A 85 1.29 14.63 -10.79
N TRP A 86 0.35 13.71 -10.56
CA TRP A 86 0.64 12.28 -10.37
C TRP A 86 1.33 11.62 -11.54
N LEU A 87 0.96 12.03 -12.76
CA LEU A 87 1.41 11.40 -14.01
C LEU A 87 2.32 12.32 -14.83
N SER A 88 2.55 13.56 -14.36
CA SER A 88 3.36 14.55 -15.07
C SER A 88 4.84 14.37 -14.77
N SER A 89 5.59 13.81 -15.72
CA SER A 89 7.07 13.71 -15.65
C SER A 89 7.82 15.01 -16.02
N ARG A 90 7.10 16.11 -16.25
CA ARG A 90 7.62 17.30 -16.94
C ARG A 90 8.81 17.98 -16.25
N PHE A 91 9.06 17.69 -14.98
CA PHE A 91 10.17 18.25 -14.20
C PHE A 91 10.88 17.25 -13.26
N GLY A 92 10.62 15.94 -13.38
CA GLY A 92 11.16 14.90 -12.49
C GLY A 92 10.34 13.62 -12.50
N ASP A 93 10.63 12.70 -11.57
CA ASP A 93 9.82 11.51 -11.35
C ASP A 93 8.36 11.89 -11.05
N PRO A 94 7.37 11.13 -11.55
CA PRO A 94 5.96 11.41 -11.29
C PRO A 94 5.69 11.46 -9.77
N GLN A 95 4.79 12.34 -9.32
CA GLN A 95 4.49 12.46 -7.88
C GLN A 95 4.06 11.12 -7.27
N LEU A 96 3.35 10.30 -8.06
CA LEU A 96 2.95 8.95 -7.68
C LEU A 96 4.15 8.06 -7.31
N GLU A 97 5.22 8.09 -8.11
CA GLU A 97 6.44 7.33 -7.83
C GLU A 97 7.09 7.78 -6.52
N GLN A 98 7.15 9.09 -6.28
CA GLN A 98 7.69 9.64 -5.04
C GLN A 98 6.86 9.25 -3.81
N VAL A 99 5.53 9.21 -3.93
CA VAL A 99 4.63 8.74 -2.88
C VAL A 99 4.87 7.26 -2.58
N CYS A 100 4.94 6.40 -3.61
CA CYS A 100 5.19 4.97 -3.43
C CYS A 100 6.58 4.70 -2.80
N ILE A 101 7.63 5.38 -3.24
CA ILE A 101 8.98 5.30 -2.64
C ILE A 101 8.95 5.73 -1.16
N SER A 102 8.19 6.79 -0.85
CA SER A 102 8.06 7.26 0.53
C SER A 102 7.33 6.25 1.42
N MET A 103 6.29 5.59 0.89
CA MET A 103 5.57 4.52 1.57
C MET A 103 6.47 3.31 1.82
N GLU A 104 7.19 2.84 0.78
CA GLU A 104 8.16 1.74 0.88
C GLU A 104 9.17 1.99 2.00
N TYR A 105 9.86 3.14 1.95
CA TYR A 105 10.86 3.51 2.94
C TYR A 105 10.27 3.62 4.36
N SER A 106 9.08 4.20 4.47
CA SER A 106 8.40 4.36 5.77
C SER A 106 8.07 3.01 6.38
N LEU A 107 7.55 2.07 5.59
CA LEU A 107 7.19 0.73 6.07
C LEU A 107 8.42 -0.08 6.49
N ASP A 108 9.50 -0.03 5.71
CA ASP A 108 10.77 -0.67 6.09
C ASP A 108 11.35 -0.09 7.38
N ARG A 109 11.31 1.24 7.52
CA ARG A 109 11.75 1.92 8.75
C ARG A 109 10.90 1.49 9.95
N LEU A 110 9.57 1.50 9.82
CA LEU A 110 8.66 1.10 10.89
C LEU A 110 8.85 -0.38 11.27
N ALA A 111 9.11 -1.25 10.31
CA ALA A 111 9.45 -2.65 10.54
C ALA A 111 10.71 -2.80 11.41
N PHE A 112 11.73 -1.97 11.16
CA PHE A 112 12.96 -1.95 11.93
C PHE A 112 12.77 -1.33 13.33
N GLU A 113 11.97 -0.27 13.45
CA GLU A 113 11.72 0.43 14.72
C GLU A 113 10.87 -0.37 15.71
N LEU A 114 9.99 -1.23 15.20
CA LEU A 114 9.15 -2.14 15.99
C LEU A 114 10.00 -2.93 16.98
N ARG A 115 9.67 -2.77 18.26
CA ARG A 115 10.33 -3.42 19.40
C ARG A 115 9.27 -3.76 20.43
N SER A 116 9.60 -4.60 21.39
CA SER A 116 8.69 -5.01 22.47
C SER A 116 8.48 -3.86 23.48
N ASP A 117 7.95 -2.74 23.00
CA ASP A 117 7.68 -1.50 23.72
C ASP A 117 6.29 -0.99 23.31
N PRO A 118 5.30 -0.98 24.23
CA PRO A 118 3.94 -0.55 23.93
C PRO A 118 3.82 0.87 23.37
N SER A 119 4.75 1.77 23.71
CA SER A 119 4.72 3.13 23.15
C SER A 119 5.04 3.16 21.65
N ILE A 120 5.82 2.19 21.20
CA ILE A 120 6.23 2.03 19.80
C ILE A 120 5.15 1.33 19.01
N ASP A 121 4.47 0.35 19.61
CA ASP A 121 3.29 -0.25 19.00
C ASP A 121 2.25 0.83 18.64
N LEU A 122 1.97 1.75 19.56
CA LEU A 122 1.02 2.85 19.32
C LEU A 122 1.51 3.86 18.29
N MET A 123 2.80 4.22 18.32
CA MET A 123 3.40 5.12 17.33
C MET A 123 3.32 4.52 15.92
N VAL A 124 3.71 3.24 15.77
CA VAL A 124 3.66 2.54 14.49
C VAL A 124 2.21 2.41 14.03
N ALA A 125 1.28 2.02 14.90
CA ALA A 125 -0.14 1.94 14.55
C ALA A 125 -0.68 3.27 14.00
N ALA A 126 -0.35 4.39 14.65
CA ALA A 126 -0.77 5.72 14.17
C ALA A 126 -0.19 6.06 12.79
N HIS A 127 1.04 5.65 12.50
CA HIS A 127 1.62 5.83 11.16
C HIS A 127 0.91 4.98 10.10
N LEU A 128 0.53 3.74 10.41
CA LEU A 128 -0.20 2.87 9.49
C LEU A 128 -1.62 3.39 9.20
N GLU A 129 -2.26 3.98 10.21
CA GLU A 129 -3.57 4.64 10.06
C GLU A 129 -3.47 5.90 9.18
N GLN A 130 -2.45 6.73 9.40
CA GLN A 130 -2.23 7.88 8.52
C GLN A 130 -2.01 7.44 7.06
N MET A 131 -1.18 6.41 6.84
CA MET A 131 -0.95 5.88 5.50
C MET A 131 -2.21 5.26 4.88
N THR A 132 -3.11 4.70 5.70
CA THR A 132 -4.43 4.22 5.27
C THR A 132 -5.29 5.38 4.74
N ASP A 133 -5.32 6.50 5.47
CA ASP A 133 -6.04 7.71 5.08
C ASP A 133 -5.46 8.32 3.79
N ASP A 134 -4.12 8.33 3.67
CA ASP A 134 -3.42 8.82 2.47
C ASP A 134 -3.76 7.96 1.23
N ILE A 135 -3.79 6.63 1.37
CA ILE A 135 -4.20 5.71 0.29
C ILE A 135 -5.67 5.92 -0.08
N GLU A 136 -6.56 6.06 0.89
CA GLU A 136 -7.99 6.28 0.62
C GLU A 136 -8.24 7.60 -0.11
N MET A 137 -7.49 8.65 0.24
CA MET A 137 -7.69 9.97 -0.35
C MET A 137 -7.05 10.09 -1.74
N ASP A 138 -5.87 9.50 -1.91
CA ASP A 138 -5.08 9.74 -3.11
C ASP A 138 -5.24 8.62 -4.16
N PHE A 139 -5.49 7.36 -3.76
CA PHE A 139 -5.46 6.19 -4.65
C PHE A 139 -6.83 5.56 -4.96
N LEU A 140 -7.87 5.82 -4.14
CA LEU A 140 -9.19 5.15 -4.20
C LEU A 140 -10.36 6.13 -4.36
#